data_AF-A0A933ZED4-F1
#
_entry.id   AF-A0A933ZED4-F1
#
_cell.length_a   1.000
_cell.length_b   1.000
_cell.length_c   1.000
_cell.angle_alpha   90.00
_cell.angle_beta   90.00
_cell.angle_gamma   90.00
#
_symmetry.space_group_name_H-M   'P 1'
#
loop_
_entity.id
_entity.type
_entity.pdbx_description
1 polymer ?
#
loop_
_entity_poly.entity_id
_entity_poly.type
_entity_poly.pdbx_seq_one_letter_code
_entity_poly.pdbx_strand_id
1 'polypeptide(L)'
;MRRVVPIALVLIAAAGLSTAVLLTRSPRPADASPRSTARPAACQDQDGDGFGLGCARGPDCNDLDSAVHPGQAETCNFRDDDCNALVDDVPGCPQAPLNPSPVRVPAGAFTMGSPQGHGAIDEQPEHAVHVGAFRIDRYEVTNRRYQQCVQRSSCELPGMLSSHLRSDYFENPRYADYPVVFVTWKQADSYCKWAGGRLPTEPEWEKAAKGTGSEPRTFPWGNEAPDCSRANMGGPGSCVGDTDRVGLRVEGRSPYGAMDMAGNVWEWVSDWYDPAYYASAPSRDTAGPAAGSLKVMRGGCWESGADSLRVSCRKAELPATWAYNIGFRCAYPEGR
;
A
#
# COMPACT_ATOMS: atom_id res chain seq x y z
N MET A 1 -12.31 59.48 22.93
CA MET A 1 -13.43 58.62 22.50
C MET A 1 -13.06 57.88 21.21
N ARG A 2 -12.54 56.66 21.32
CA ARG A 2 -12.49 55.67 20.23
C ARG A 2 -12.55 54.30 20.90
N ARG A 3 -13.66 53.59 20.71
CA ARG A 3 -13.90 52.25 21.26
C ARG A 3 -13.29 51.22 20.32
N VAL A 4 -12.46 50.34 20.88
CA VAL A 4 -11.94 49.13 20.25
C VAL A 4 -12.99 48.03 20.39
N VAL A 5 -13.28 47.32 19.31
CA VAL A 5 -14.14 46.13 19.28
C VAL A 5 -13.23 44.93 18.97
N PRO A 6 -13.17 43.88 19.80
CA PRO A 6 -12.59 42.60 19.42
C PRO A 6 -13.67 41.62 18.95
N ILE A 7 -13.40 40.99 17.81
CA ILE A 7 -14.20 39.91 17.21
C ILE A 7 -13.86 38.59 17.91
N ALA A 8 -14.89 37.85 18.31
CA ALA A 8 -14.80 36.61 19.07
C ALA A 8 -14.51 35.39 18.17
N LEU A 9 -13.63 34.54 18.69
CA LEU A 9 -13.31 33.20 18.24
C LEU A 9 -14.46 32.25 18.61
N VAL A 10 -15.05 31.57 17.63
CA VAL A 10 -16.11 30.56 17.86
C VAL A 10 -15.46 29.17 17.87
N LEU A 11 -15.31 28.60 19.07
CA LEU A 11 -15.05 27.19 19.32
C LEU A 11 -16.41 26.49 19.49
N ILE A 12 -16.75 25.57 18.59
CA ILE A 12 -17.89 24.67 18.77
C ILE A 12 -17.40 23.40 19.47
N ALA A 13 -17.97 23.17 20.65
CA ALA A 13 -17.66 22.09 21.58
C ALA A 13 -18.33 20.76 21.18
N ALA A 14 -17.62 19.66 21.46
CA ALA A 14 -18.13 18.29 21.44
C ALA A 14 -19.07 18.06 22.64
N ALA A 15 -20.24 17.46 22.39
CA ALA A 15 -21.20 17.06 23.42
C ALA A 15 -21.05 15.56 23.72
N GLY A 16 -20.51 15.25 24.90
CA GLY A 16 -20.63 13.94 25.55
C GLY A 16 -21.77 13.97 26.56
N LEU A 17 -22.71 13.03 26.45
CA LEU A 17 -23.80 12.84 27.41
C LEU A 17 -23.31 11.96 28.56
N SER A 18 -23.30 12.50 29.78
CA SER A 18 -23.06 11.76 31.02
C SER A 18 -24.20 12.05 32.00
N THR A 19 -25.10 11.08 32.16
CA THR A 19 -26.21 11.16 33.11
C THR A 19 -25.78 10.58 34.45
N ALA A 20 -25.81 11.40 35.50
CA ALA A 20 -25.56 11.01 36.88
C ALA A 20 -26.82 10.37 37.50
N VAL A 21 -26.67 9.23 38.18
CA VAL A 21 -27.72 8.59 38.97
C VAL A 21 -27.26 8.49 40.43
N LEU A 22 -28.16 8.89 41.33
CA LEU A 22 -27.98 8.99 42.79
C LEU A 22 -27.74 7.62 43.46
N LEU A 23 -26.87 7.63 44.47
CA LEU A 23 -26.59 6.54 45.40
C LEU A 23 -27.52 6.59 46.62
N THR A 24 -28.20 5.48 46.93
CA THR A 24 -28.74 5.18 48.26
C THR A 24 -28.33 3.77 48.68
N ARG A 25 -27.87 3.62 49.93
CA ARG A 25 -27.25 2.41 50.52
C ARG A 25 -28.27 1.47 51.20
N SER A 26 -27.89 0.17 51.19
CA SER A 26 -28.13 -0.94 52.16
C SER A 26 -28.99 -2.10 51.65
N PRO A 27 -28.87 -3.34 52.20
CA PRO A 27 -27.70 -4.06 52.74
C PRO A 27 -27.43 -5.41 52.02
N ARG A 28 -26.29 -6.05 52.32
CA ARG A 28 -25.80 -7.32 51.74
C ARG A 28 -26.72 -8.53 52.03
N PRO A 29 -26.77 -9.51 51.12
CA PRO A 29 -26.69 -10.91 51.47
C PRO A 29 -25.36 -11.52 50.98
N ALA A 30 -24.82 -12.42 51.80
CA ALA A 30 -23.71 -13.27 51.43
C ALA A 30 -24.18 -14.28 50.38
N ASP A 31 -23.43 -14.39 49.28
CA ASP A 31 -23.46 -15.62 48.50
C ASP A 31 -22.08 -15.90 47.92
N ALA A 32 -21.57 -17.08 48.25
CA ALA A 32 -20.31 -17.58 47.78
C ALA A 32 -20.52 -18.14 46.37
N SER A 33 -19.95 -17.49 45.36
CA SER A 33 -19.85 -18.07 44.02
C SER A 33 -18.38 -18.35 43.68
N PRO A 34 -18.07 -19.52 43.13
CA PRO A 34 -16.70 -20.01 42.99
C PRO A 34 -15.94 -19.18 41.96
N ARG A 35 -14.62 -19.07 42.15
CA ARG A 35 -13.69 -18.55 41.13
C ARG A 35 -13.99 -19.24 39.81
N SER A 36 -14.51 -18.49 38.84
CA SER A 36 -14.53 -18.90 37.45
C SER A 36 -13.09 -19.12 37.03
N THR A 37 -12.71 -20.39 36.91
CA THR A 37 -11.61 -20.78 36.05
C THR A 37 -12.07 -20.43 34.64
N ALA A 38 -11.44 -19.42 34.02
CA ALA A 38 -11.60 -19.20 32.59
C ALA A 38 -11.32 -20.53 31.90
N ARG A 39 -12.31 -21.09 31.18
CA ARG A 39 -12.07 -22.22 30.30
C ARG A 39 -10.94 -21.81 29.34
N PRO A 40 -9.97 -22.68 29.03
CA PRO A 40 -9.06 -22.40 27.93
C PRO A 40 -9.91 -22.02 26.71
N ALA A 41 -9.51 -20.97 26.01
CA ALA A 41 -10.20 -20.55 24.79
C ALA A 41 -10.37 -21.79 23.91
N ALA A 42 -11.62 -22.07 23.52
CA ALA A 42 -11.89 -23.20 22.65
C ALA A 42 -11.08 -23.00 21.37
N CYS A 43 -10.45 -24.07 20.87
CA CYS A 43 -9.79 -24.09 19.58
C CYS A 43 -10.76 -23.56 18.52
N GLN A 44 -10.34 -22.50 17.84
CA GLN A 44 -11.01 -21.90 16.69
C GLN A 44 -10.27 -22.43 15.47
N ASP A 45 -10.88 -23.45 14.85
CA ASP A 45 -10.42 -24.19 13.68
C ASP A 45 -11.63 -24.26 12.74
N GLN A 46 -11.67 -23.36 11.76
CA GLN A 46 -12.83 -23.14 10.90
C GLN A 46 -12.86 -24.07 9.69
N ASP A 47 -11.70 -24.50 9.19
CA ASP A 47 -11.59 -25.42 8.07
C ASP A 47 -11.41 -26.89 8.47
N GLY A 48 -11.11 -27.16 9.74
CA GLY A 48 -11.03 -28.49 10.35
C GLY A 48 -9.69 -29.20 10.17
N ASP A 49 -8.61 -28.50 9.83
CA ASP A 49 -7.28 -29.11 9.62
C ASP A 49 -6.49 -29.35 10.93
N GLY A 50 -7.01 -28.83 12.05
CA GLY A 50 -6.47 -28.96 13.40
C GLY A 50 -5.49 -27.85 13.82
N PHE A 51 -5.25 -26.87 12.96
CA PHE A 51 -4.59 -25.60 13.26
C PHE A 51 -5.63 -24.51 13.55
N GLY A 52 -5.18 -23.40 14.14
CA GLY A 52 -6.04 -22.27 14.46
C GLY A 52 -5.87 -21.72 15.88
N LEU A 53 -6.61 -20.65 16.19
CA LEU A 53 -6.38 -19.90 17.42
C LEU A 53 -6.80 -20.72 18.65
N GLY A 54 -5.83 -21.00 19.53
CA GLY A 54 -6.06 -21.83 20.73
C GLY A 54 -6.06 -23.33 20.46
N CYS A 55 -5.72 -23.76 19.25
CA CYS A 55 -5.61 -25.18 18.88
C CYS A 55 -4.26 -25.78 19.30
N ALA A 56 -4.23 -27.10 19.49
CA ALA A 56 -3.04 -27.80 20.01
C ALA A 56 -1.86 -27.79 19.03
N ARG A 57 -2.14 -27.72 17.72
CA ARG A 57 -1.11 -27.66 16.68
C ARG A 57 -0.56 -26.25 16.44
N GLY A 58 -1.16 -25.23 17.07
CA GLY A 58 -0.79 -23.84 16.91
C GLY A 58 -1.68 -23.08 15.92
N PRO A 59 -1.43 -21.78 15.74
CA PRO A 59 -2.19 -20.94 14.81
C PRO A 59 -1.84 -21.28 13.35
N ASP A 60 -2.82 -21.15 12.46
CA ASP A 60 -2.61 -21.02 11.02
C ASP A 60 -2.46 -19.54 10.63
N CYS A 61 -2.06 -19.32 9.38
CA CYS A 61 -2.09 -18.01 8.74
C CYS A 61 -3.37 -17.79 7.91
N ASN A 62 -4.16 -18.85 7.67
CA ASN A 62 -5.45 -18.78 6.98
C ASN A 62 -6.40 -19.93 7.40
N ASP A 63 -7.11 -19.73 8.52
CA ASP A 63 -8.12 -20.63 9.11
C ASP A 63 -9.33 -20.94 8.20
N LEU A 64 -9.34 -20.44 6.96
CA LEU A 64 -10.40 -20.69 5.98
C LEU A 64 -9.94 -21.63 4.85
N ASP A 65 -8.68 -22.10 4.87
CA ASP A 65 -8.09 -22.90 3.82
C ASP A 65 -7.19 -24.00 4.39
N SER A 66 -7.76 -25.22 4.50
CA SER A 66 -7.05 -26.40 5.03
C SER A 66 -5.77 -26.81 4.26
N ALA A 67 -5.48 -26.19 3.12
CA ALA A 67 -4.20 -26.34 2.43
C ALA A 67 -3.10 -25.40 2.95
N VAL A 68 -3.43 -24.45 3.84
CA VAL A 68 -2.56 -23.40 4.34
C VAL A 68 -2.38 -23.58 5.85
N HIS A 69 -1.27 -24.19 6.25
CA HIS A 69 -0.97 -24.40 7.65
C HIS A 69 0.53 -24.64 7.91
N PRO A 70 0.99 -24.44 9.16
CA PRO A 70 2.38 -24.66 9.54
C PRO A 70 2.97 -25.98 9.02
N GLY A 71 4.05 -25.88 8.24
CA GLY A 71 4.80 -27.02 7.72
C GLY A 71 4.20 -27.72 6.49
N GLN A 72 3.25 -27.09 5.80
CA GLN A 72 2.81 -27.53 4.48
C GLN A 72 3.93 -27.48 3.43
N ALA A 73 3.69 -28.16 2.30
CA ALA A 73 4.57 -28.05 1.14
C ALA A 73 4.15 -26.85 0.27
N GLU A 74 5.06 -25.88 0.13
CA GLU A 74 4.87 -24.73 -0.75
C GLU A 74 4.57 -25.13 -2.20
N THR A 75 3.51 -24.55 -2.74
CA THR A 75 3.15 -24.58 -4.15
C THR A 75 3.33 -23.18 -4.71
N CYS A 76 3.89 -23.03 -5.93
CA CYS A 76 4.09 -21.70 -6.53
C CYS A 76 2.76 -21.04 -6.96
N ASN A 77 1.97 -20.61 -5.99
CA ASN A 77 0.61 -20.11 -6.12
C ASN A 77 0.48 -18.68 -5.58
N PHE A 78 1.59 -18.07 -5.17
CA PHE A 78 1.68 -16.74 -4.59
C PHE A 78 0.96 -16.61 -3.24
N ARG A 79 0.90 -17.70 -2.47
CA ARG A 79 0.43 -17.78 -1.09
C ARG A 79 1.56 -18.29 -0.19
N ASP A 80 1.45 -18.03 1.09
CA ASP A 80 2.32 -18.60 2.13
C ASP A 80 1.61 -19.86 2.63
N ASP A 81 1.86 -21.00 1.98
CA ASP A 81 1.14 -22.26 2.24
C ASP A 81 1.58 -22.86 3.58
N ASP A 82 2.87 -22.71 3.93
CA ASP A 82 3.48 -23.31 5.12
C ASP A 82 3.50 -22.39 6.36
N CYS A 83 2.92 -21.19 6.24
CA CYS A 83 2.85 -20.15 7.26
C CYS A 83 4.21 -19.75 7.86
N ASN A 84 5.28 -19.82 7.06
CA ASN A 84 6.63 -19.41 7.46
C ASN A 84 6.90 -17.91 7.20
N ALA A 85 5.86 -17.18 6.77
CA ALA A 85 5.88 -15.77 6.41
C ALA A 85 6.68 -15.43 5.16
N LEU A 86 7.10 -16.41 4.36
CA LEU A 86 7.54 -16.23 2.98
C LEU A 86 6.58 -16.90 2.01
N VAL A 87 6.52 -16.33 0.83
CA VAL A 87 5.67 -16.80 -0.26
C VAL A 87 6.58 -17.49 -1.27
N ASP A 88 6.20 -18.71 -1.67
CA ASP A 88 6.84 -19.45 -2.75
C ASP A 88 8.38 -19.55 -2.57
N ASP A 89 8.88 -19.79 -1.35
CA ASP A 89 10.32 -19.74 -1.00
C ASP A 89 11.08 -21.05 -1.22
N VAL A 90 10.43 -22.03 -1.83
CA VAL A 90 11.02 -23.33 -2.14
C VAL A 90 11.73 -23.38 -3.51
N PRO A 91 12.75 -24.26 -3.64
CA PRO A 91 13.38 -24.52 -4.93
C PRO A 91 12.37 -24.98 -5.98
N GLY A 92 12.28 -24.24 -7.10
CA GLY A 92 11.35 -24.54 -8.20
C GLY A 92 10.38 -23.39 -8.46
N CYS A 93 10.14 -22.51 -7.49
CA CYS A 93 9.43 -21.27 -7.73
C CYS A 93 10.35 -20.23 -8.37
N PRO A 94 9.91 -19.53 -9.44
CA PRO A 94 10.76 -18.61 -10.19
C PRO A 94 11.04 -17.32 -9.41
N GLN A 95 11.99 -17.35 -8.48
CA GLN A 95 12.50 -16.15 -7.80
C GLN A 95 13.74 -15.62 -8.53
N ALA A 96 13.55 -14.81 -9.57
CA ALA A 96 14.67 -14.19 -10.27
C ALA A 96 15.40 -13.17 -9.36
N PRO A 97 16.74 -13.05 -9.48
CA PRO A 97 17.46 -11.92 -8.90
C PRO A 97 16.87 -10.59 -9.37
N LEU A 98 16.72 -9.63 -8.47
CA LEU A 98 16.17 -8.32 -8.83
C LEU A 98 17.15 -7.59 -9.77
N ASN A 99 16.61 -7.01 -10.84
CA ASN A 99 17.35 -6.03 -11.64
C ASN A 99 17.19 -4.64 -11.01
N PRO A 100 18.21 -4.07 -10.36
CA PRO A 100 18.10 -2.80 -9.66
C PRO A 100 17.97 -1.59 -10.60
N SER A 101 18.11 -1.78 -11.92
CA SER A 101 18.10 -0.69 -12.89
C SER A 101 16.70 -0.11 -13.08
N PRO A 102 16.53 1.22 -12.93
CA PRO A 102 15.29 1.90 -13.31
C PRO A 102 14.94 1.66 -14.78
N VAL A 103 13.64 1.54 -15.06
CA VAL A 103 13.12 1.39 -16.43
C VAL A 103 12.99 2.74 -17.10
N ARG A 104 13.24 2.80 -18.41
CA ARG A 104 13.11 4.03 -19.20
C ARG A 104 11.67 4.17 -19.68
N VAL A 105 11.08 5.34 -19.45
CA VAL A 105 9.79 5.75 -20.00
C VAL A 105 10.06 6.85 -21.05
N PRO A 106 9.80 6.61 -22.35
CA PRO A 106 10.05 7.60 -23.40
C PRO A 106 9.20 8.86 -23.25
N ALA A 107 9.71 10.00 -23.71
CA ALA A 107 8.92 11.22 -23.87
C ALA A 107 7.72 10.98 -24.80
N GLY A 108 6.60 11.64 -24.54
CA GLY A 108 5.42 11.54 -25.38
C GLY A 108 4.13 11.83 -24.64
N ALA A 109 3.06 12.03 -25.42
CA ALA A 109 1.71 12.15 -24.91
C ALA A 109 1.13 10.78 -24.53
N PHE A 110 0.29 10.75 -23.50
CA PHE A 110 -0.55 9.60 -23.16
C PHE A 110 -1.91 10.11 -22.67
N THR A 111 -2.91 9.24 -22.68
CA THR A 111 -4.24 9.54 -22.13
C THR A 111 -4.24 9.21 -20.63
N MET A 112 -4.31 10.23 -19.79
CA MET A 112 -4.35 10.15 -18.33
C MET A 112 -5.79 10.16 -17.83
N GLY A 113 -6.06 9.41 -16.75
CA GLY A 113 -7.38 9.29 -16.15
C GLY A 113 -8.24 8.21 -16.79
N SER A 114 -9.53 8.22 -16.43
CA SER A 114 -10.53 7.26 -16.86
C SER A 114 -11.59 7.89 -17.77
N PRO A 115 -12.16 7.12 -18.71
CA PRO A 115 -13.27 7.57 -19.53
C PRO A 115 -14.49 7.97 -18.69
N GLN A 116 -15.33 8.85 -19.22
CA GLN A 116 -16.56 9.28 -18.57
C GLN A 116 -17.43 8.07 -18.18
N GLY A 117 -17.84 8.01 -16.91
CA GLY A 117 -18.66 6.90 -16.39
C GLY A 117 -17.89 5.62 -16.04
N HIS A 118 -16.56 5.62 -16.16
CA HIS A 118 -15.69 4.55 -15.69
C HIS A 118 -14.74 5.07 -14.58
N GLY A 119 -14.44 4.22 -13.60
CA GLY A 119 -13.62 4.62 -12.44
C GLY A 119 -14.33 5.60 -11.51
N ALA A 120 -13.61 6.09 -10.50
CA ALA A 120 -14.11 7.10 -9.58
C ALA A 120 -14.21 8.50 -10.24
N ILE A 121 -14.95 9.41 -9.60
CA ILE A 121 -15.22 10.75 -10.14
C ILE A 121 -13.93 11.56 -10.28
N ASP A 122 -12.98 11.39 -9.36
CA ASP A 122 -11.69 12.09 -9.36
C ASP A 122 -10.67 11.48 -10.33
N GLU A 123 -10.98 10.35 -10.96
CA GLU A 123 -10.22 9.77 -12.08
C GLU A 123 -10.62 10.42 -13.43
N GLN A 124 -11.71 11.20 -13.46
CA GLN A 124 -12.31 11.78 -14.66
C GLN A 124 -12.07 13.31 -14.76
N PRO A 125 -12.11 13.89 -15.98
CA PRO A 125 -12.16 13.21 -17.27
C PRO A 125 -10.79 12.66 -17.70
N GLU A 126 -10.80 11.70 -18.62
CA GLU A 126 -9.59 11.39 -19.36
C GLU A 126 -9.12 12.58 -20.20
N HIS A 127 -7.80 12.81 -20.23
CA HIS A 127 -7.21 13.95 -20.93
C HIS A 127 -5.80 13.61 -21.41
N ALA A 128 -5.36 14.27 -22.49
CA ALA A 128 -4.02 14.06 -23.03
C ALA A 128 -2.97 14.84 -22.22
N VAL A 129 -1.93 14.15 -21.75
CA VAL A 129 -0.81 14.75 -21.01
C VAL A 129 0.51 14.42 -21.69
N HIS A 130 1.32 15.42 -21.99
CA HIS A 130 2.68 15.24 -22.47
C HIS A 130 3.67 15.12 -21.31
N VAL A 131 4.33 13.97 -21.20
CA VAL A 131 5.34 13.69 -20.18
C VAL A 131 6.69 13.57 -20.86
N GLY A 132 7.72 14.20 -20.29
CA GLY A 132 9.11 14.10 -20.76
C GLY A 132 9.65 12.67 -20.67
N ALA A 133 10.87 12.46 -21.17
CA ALA A 133 11.55 11.20 -20.95
C ALA A 133 12.12 11.15 -19.53
N PHE A 134 11.93 10.04 -18.84
CA PHE A 134 12.42 9.84 -17.49
C PHE A 134 12.73 8.35 -17.27
N ARG A 135 13.29 8.05 -16.10
CA ARG A 135 13.41 6.68 -15.61
C ARG A 135 12.63 6.55 -14.31
N ILE A 136 12.08 5.37 -14.07
CA ILE A 136 11.38 5.07 -12.80
C ILE A 136 11.91 3.75 -12.26
N ASP A 137 12.07 3.66 -10.94
CA ASP A 137 12.46 2.42 -10.27
C ASP A 137 11.56 1.29 -10.75
N ARG A 138 12.18 0.17 -11.13
CA ARG A 138 11.48 -1.01 -11.67
C ARG A 138 10.50 -1.59 -10.64
N TYR A 139 10.84 -1.48 -9.37
CA TYR A 139 10.13 -2.02 -8.21
C TYR A 139 9.94 -0.89 -7.19
N GLU A 140 9.09 -1.11 -6.20
CA GLU A 140 9.05 -0.29 -5.00
C GLU A 140 10.41 -0.29 -4.28
N VAL A 141 10.68 0.75 -3.50
CA VAL A 141 11.90 0.80 -2.69
C VAL A 141 11.84 -0.32 -1.65
N THR A 142 12.84 -1.20 -1.66
CA THR A 142 12.88 -2.32 -0.73
C THR A 142 13.42 -1.94 0.64
N ASN A 143 13.14 -2.75 1.66
CA ASN A 143 13.72 -2.63 3.00
C ASN A 143 15.25 -2.49 2.94
N ARG A 144 15.94 -3.35 2.19
CA ARG A 144 17.41 -3.28 2.05
C ARG A 144 17.89 -1.94 1.51
N ARG A 145 17.21 -1.41 0.49
CA ARG A 145 17.58 -0.13 -0.12
C ARG A 145 17.34 1.02 0.86
N TYR A 146 16.20 1.03 1.55
CA TYR A 146 15.89 2.06 2.54
C TYR A 146 16.85 2.02 3.75
N GLN A 147 17.18 0.83 4.26
CA GLN A 147 18.17 0.65 5.33
C GLN A 147 19.52 1.31 4.99
N GLN A 148 19.99 1.24 3.74
CA GLN A 148 21.25 1.89 3.34
C GLN A 148 21.21 3.41 3.53
N CYS A 149 20.05 4.04 3.33
CA CYS A 149 19.86 5.46 3.60
C CYS A 149 19.88 5.76 5.10
N VAL A 150 19.20 4.91 5.90
CA VAL A 150 19.16 5.03 7.37
C VAL A 150 20.55 4.84 7.98
N GLN A 151 21.31 3.84 7.54
CA GLN A 151 22.68 3.56 8.00
C GLN A 151 23.65 4.71 7.71
N ARG A 152 23.38 5.51 6.66
CA ARG A 152 24.13 6.74 6.34
C ARG A 152 23.57 7.97 7.04
N SER A 153 22.64 7.80 7.98
CA SER A 153 21.95 8.89 8.70
C SER A 153 21.30 9.92 7.77
N SER A 154 20.94 9.51 6.55
CA SER A 154 20.32 10.37 5.54
C SER A 154 18.80 10.22 5.49
N CYS A 155 18.27 9.12 6.06
CA CYS A 155 16.85 8.86 6.23
C CYS A 155 16.55 8.51 7.69
N GLU A 156 15.33 8.81 8.14
CA GLU A 156 14.78 8.34 9.40
C GLU A 156 14.26 6.90 9.26
N LEU A 157 14.18 6.16 10.37
CA LEU A 157 13.51 4.85 10.40
C LEU A 157 12.03 4.97 9.98
N PRO A 158 11.44 3.92 9.38
CA PRO A 158 9.99 3.89 9.17
C PRO A 158 9.26 3.94 10.53
N GLY A 159 7.98 4.33 10.50
CA GLY A 159 7.17 4.51 11.70
C GLY A 159 7.02 3.25 12.56
N MET A 160 7.07 2.07 11.93
CA MET A 160 7.18 0.77 12.58
C MET A 160 8.15 -0.12 11.79
N LEU A 161 8.75 -1.09 12.49
CA LEU A 161 9.70 -2.05 11.90
C LEU A 161 9.04 -3.39 11.53
N SER A 162 7.75 -3.55 11.79
CA SER A 162 6.93 -4.71 11.42
C SER A 162 6.21 -4.50 10.08
N SER A 163 5.54 -5.53 9.59
CA SER A 163 4.46 -5.45 8.60
C SER A 163 3.12 -5.84 9.27
N HIS A 164 2.10 -6.22 8.49
CA HIS A 164 0.80 -6.60 9.03
C HIS A 164 0.84 -7.91 9.83
N LEU A 165 1.45 -8.95 9.26
CA LEU A 165 1.53 -10.28 9.86
C LEU A 165 2.92 -10.60 10.43
N ARG A 166 3.93 -9.76 10.15
CA ARG A 166 5.34 -10.05 10.46
C ARG A 166 5.89 -9.02 11.44
N SER A 167 6.14 -9.43 12.68
CA SER A 167 6.68 -8.54 13.72
C SER A 167 8.15 -8.15 13.50
N ASP A 168 8.91 -9.00 12.80
CA ASP A 168 10.32 -8.80 12.45
C ASP A 168 10.46 -8.66 10.93
N TYR A 169 10.25 -7.44 10.41
CA TYR A 169 10.14 -7.17 8.97
C TYR A 169 11.28 -6.31 8.43
N PHE A 170 11.35 -5.05 8.86
CA PHE A 170 12.22 -4.04 8.24
C PHE A 170 13.70 -4.40 8.35
N GLU A 171 14.15 -4.93 9.50
CA GLU A 171 15.56 -5.24 9.76
C GLU A 171 15.94 -6.69 9.38
N ASN A 172 14.96 -7.56 9.21
CA ASN A 172 15.18 -8.98 8.95
C ASN A 172 15.67 -9.21 7.51
N PRO A 173 16.83 -9.87 7.32
CA PRO A 173 17.36 -10.17 5.99
C PRO A 173 16.42 -11.00 5.09
N ARG A 174 15.49 -11.77 5.68
CA ARG A 174 14.46 -12.56 4.97
C ARG A 174 13.52 -11.66 4.15
N TYR A 175 13.27 -10.42 4.62
CA TYR A 175 12.40 -9.44 3.95
C TYR A 175 13.17 -8.29 3.29
N ALA A 176 14.45 -8.48 3.03
CA ALA A 176 15.32 -7.44 2.48
C ALA A 176 14.87 -6.97 1.07
N ASP A 177 14.19 -7.83 0.30
CA ASP A 177 13.61 -7.55 -1.02
C ASP A 177 12.10 -7.24 -1.00
N TYR A 178 11.51 -7.03 0.18
CA TYR A 178 10.12 -6.61 0.30
C TYR A 178 10.04 -5.08 0.35
N PRO A 179 8.91 -4.45 -0.04
CA PRO A 179 8.77 -3.00 -0.05
C PRO A 179 8.91 -2.41 1.36
N VAL A 180 9.63 -1.29 1.49
CA VAL A 180 9.57 -0.54 2.74
C VAL A 180 8.15 0.02 2.92
N VAL A 181 7.58 -0.17 4.11
CA VAL A 181 6.26 0.34 4.50
C VAL A 181 6.36 1.21 5.75
N PHE A 182 5.24 1.76 6.21
CA PHE A 182 5.20 2.70 7.33
C PHE A 182 6.06 3.96 7.09
N VAL A 183 6.09 4.43 5.85
CA VAL A 183 6.82 5.65 5.47
C VAL A 183 5.88 6.79 5.12
N THR A 184 6.20 7.97 5.65
CA THR A 184 5.52 9.22 5.28
C THR A 184 5.94 9.69 3.90
N TRP A 185 5.15 10.59 3.31
CA TRP A 185 5.53 11.27 2.07
C TRP A 185 6.89 11.97 2.18
N LYS A 186 7.18 12.60 3.32
CA LYS A 186 8.44 13.30 3.57
C LYS A 186 9.63 12.34 3.64
N GLN A 187 9.47 11.18 4.28
CA GLN A 187 10.50 10.14 4.31
C GLN A 187 10.77 9.57 2.92
N ALA A 188 9.71 9.30 2.15
CA ALA A 188 9.81 8.84 0.77
C ALA A 188 10.54 9.85 -0.14
N ASP A 189 10.17 11.13 -0.06
CA ASP A 189 10.83 12.22 -0.80
C ASP A 189 12.30 12.38 -0.40
N SER A 190 12.60 12.31 0.91
CA SER A 190 13.98 12.39 1.43
C SER A 190 14.85 11.24 0.93
N TYR A 191 14.31 10.01 0.93
CA TYR A 191 14.99 8.85 0.38
C TYR A 191 15.26 9.04 -1.12
N CYS A 192 14.25 9.43 -1.91
CA CYS A 192 14.46 9.55 -3.34
C CYS A 192 15.51 10.61 -3.68
N LYS A 193 15.54 11.73 -2.94
CA LYS A 193 16.60 12.75 -3.07
C LYS A 193 17.98 12.19 -2.72
N TRP A 194 18.10 11.41 -1.65
CA TRP A 194 19.35 10.73 -1.27
C TRP A 194 19.82 9.73 -2.33
N ALA A 195 18.89 8.96 -2.89
CA ALA A 195 19.14 8.05 -4.02
C ALA A 195 19.44 8.79 -5.33
N GLY A 196 19.30 10.12 -5.34
CA GLY A 196 19.55 10.96 -6.50
C GLY A 196 18.40 11.05 -7.50
N GLY A 197 17.22 10.59 -7.12
CA GLY A 197 15.98 10.79 -7.84
C GLY A 197 15.09 11.81 -7.15
N ARG A 198 13.80 11.59 -7.32
CA ARG A 198 12.67 12.26 -6.69
C ARG A 198 11.49 11.30 -6.66
N LEU A 199 10.41 11.64 -5.97
CA LEU A 199 9.14 10.96 -6.23
C LEU A 199 8.70 11.22 -7.69
N PRO A 200 8.08 10.24 -8.37
CA PRO A 200 7.45 10.47 -9.66
C PRO A 200 6.32 11.50 -9.52
N THR A 201 6.02 12.21 -10.59
CA THR A 201 4.73 12.92 -10.66
C THR A 201 3.59 11.90 -10.85
N GLU A 202 2.35 12.30 -10.55
CA GLU A 202 1.18 11.47 -10.80
C GLU A 202 1.06 11.08 -12.30
N PRO A 203 1.25 12.01 -13.28
CA PRO A 203 1.30 11.64 -14.69
C PRO A 203 2.43 10.68 -15.07
N GLU A 204 3.63 10.86 -14.49
CA GLU A 204 4.75 9.95 -14.73
C GLU A 204 4.44 8.53 -14.24
N TRP A 205 3.87 8.41 -13.04
CA TRP A 205 3.49 7.13 -12.47
C TRP A 205 2.43 6.43 -13.33
N GLU A 206 1.36 7.14 -13.72
CA GLU A 206 0.29 6.55 -14.52
C GLU A 206 0.79 6.17 -15.92
N LYS A 207 1.61 7.00 -16.55
CA LYS A 207 2.23 6.67 -17.83
C LYS A 207 3.13 5.45 -17.73
N ALA A 208 3.93 5.34 -16.65
CA ALA A 208 4.79 4.19 -16.42
C ALA A 208 3.98 2.88 -16.31
N ALA A 209 2.82 2.92 -15.66
CA ALA A 209 1.91 1.79 -15.53
C ALA A 209 1.15 1.46 -16.82
N LYS A 210 0.54 2.47 -17.45
CA LYS A 210 -0.42 2.35 -18.56
C LYS A 210 0.23 2.26 -19.93
N GLY A 211 1.37 2.91 -20.14
CA GLY A 211 1.99 3.05 -21.45
C GLY A 211 1.26 4.00 -22.40
N THR A 212 1.67 4.00 -23.67
CA THR A 212 1.13 4.85 -24.76
C THR A 212 0.53 4.02 -25.90
N GLY A 213 0.11 2.78 -25.62
CA GLY A 213 -0.47 1.89 -26.62
C GLY A 213 -1.80 2.42 -27.18
N SER A 214 -2.18 1.94 -28.36
CA SER A 214 -3.47 2.27 -28.99
C SER A 214 -4.66 1.69 -28.23
N GLU A 215 -4.46 0.55 -27.56
CA GLU A 215 -5.49 -0.11 -26.76
C GLU A 215 -5.58 0.51 -25.36
N PRO A 216 -6.79 0.90 -24.90
CA PRO A 216 -6.98 1.36 -23.54
C PRO A 216 -6.58 0.23 -22.57
N ARG A 217 -5.86 0.58 -21.50
CA ARG A 217 -5.45 -0.35 -20.44
C ARG A 217 -6.05 0.06 -19.12
N THR A 218 -6.75 -0.88 -18.49
CA THR A 218 -7.34 -0.73 -17.16
C THR A 218 -6.31 -1.04 -16.08
N PHE A 219 -5.45 -2.03 -16.33
CA PHE A 219 -4.37 -2.50 -15.47
C PHE A 219 -3.03 -2.41 -16.21
N PRO A 220 -1.87 -2.47 -15.52
CA PRO A 220 -0.57 -2.41 -16.20
C PRO A 220 -0.41 -3.46 -17.32
N TRP A 221 -0.92 -4.67 -17.09
CA TRP A 221 -0.83 -5.80 -18.04
C TRP A 221 -1.88 -5.76 -19.15
N GLY A 222 -3.01 -5.06 -18.98
CA GLY A 222 -4.09 -5.10 -19.96
C GLY A 222 -5.46 -4.80 -19.36
N ASN A 223 -6.47 -5.54 -19.82
CA ASN A 223 -7.87 -5.39 -19.40
C ASN A 223 -8.43 -6.68 -18.77
N GLU A 224 -7.64 -7.74 -18.73
CA GLU A 224 -7.96 -8.96 -18.02
C GLU A 224 -8.10 -8.67 -16.52
N ALA A 225 -9.08 -9.34 -15.90
CA ALA A 225 -9.32 -9.22 -14.47
C ALA A 225 -8.02 -9.52 -13.67
N PRO A 226 -7.78 -8.79 -12.57
CA PRO A 226 -6.61 -9.02 -11.74
C PRO A 226 -6.75 -10.36 -11.01
N ASP A 227 -5.62 -11.05 -10.87
CA ASP A 227 -5.47 -12.26 -10.09
C ASP A 227 -4.09 -12.27 -9.41
N CYS A 228 -3.86 -13.26 -8.54
CA CYS A 228 -2.64 -13.34 -7.74
C CYS A 228 -1.35 -13.56 -8.56
N SER A 229 -1.45 -13.97 -9.82
CA SER A 229 -0.29 -14.07 -10.73
C SER A 229 0.16 -12.72 -11.29
N ARG A 230 -0.73 -11.71 -11.23
CA ARG A 230 -0.50 -10.36 -11.78
C ARG A 230 -0.36 -9.28 -10.72
N ALA A 231 -1.06 -9.37 -9.60
CA ALA A 231 -0.96 -8.41 -8.50
C ALA A 231 -1.02 -9.10 -7.13
N ASN A 232 -0.30 -8.56 -6.14
CA ASN A 232 -0.57 -8.90 -4.75
C ASN A 232 -1.75 -8.04 -4.29
N MET A 233 -2.92 -8.65 -4.09
CA MET A 233 -4.17 -7.93 -3.88
C MET A 233 -5.08 -8.63 -2.87
N GLY A 234 -6.10 -7.91 -2.43
CA GLY A 234 -7.12 -8.42 -1.52
C GLY A 234 -8.23 -9.16 -2.28
N GLY A 235 -9.31 -9.49 -1.57
CA GLY A 235 -10.46 -10.25 -2.09
C GLY A 235 -10.74 -11.48 -1.23
N PRO A 236 -11.74 -12.31 -1.57
CA PRO A 236 -11.99 -13.56 -0.86
C PRO A 236 -10.73 -14.43 -0.82
N GLY A 237 -10.19 -14.67 0.38
CA GLY A 237 -8.96 -15.43 0.61
C GLY A 237 -7.65 -14.62 0.55
N SER A 238 -7.66 -13.39 0.02
CA SER A 238 -6.46 -12.59 -0.31
C SER A 238 -5.42 -13.35 -1.16
N CYS A 239 -4.47 -12.65 -1.78
CA CYS A 239 -3.33 -13.33 -2.39
C CYS A 239 -2.34 -13.76 -1.30
N VAL A 240 -1.72 -12.78 -0.64
CA VAL A 240 -0.74 -13.03 0.43
C VAL A 240 -1.26 -12.63 1.80
N GLY A 241 -2.15 -11.62 1.87
CA GLY A 241 -2.60 -11.05 3.16
C GLY A 241 -1.57 -10.14 3.84
N ASP A 242 -0.43 -9.88 3.21
CA ASP A 242 0.57 -8.89 3.59
C ASP A 242 1.36 -8.50 2.32
N THR A 243 2.33 -7.60 2.46
CA THR A 243 3.38 -7.32 1.47
C THR A 243 4.06 -8.59 0.97
N ASP A 244 4.52 -8.55 -0.27
CA ASP A 244 5.25 -9.63 -0.90
C ASP A 244 6.57 -9.13 -1.49
N ARG A 245 7.49 -10.06 -1.79
CA ARG A 245 8.77 -9.73 -2.42
C ARG A 245 8.49 -9.01 -3.74
N VAL A 246 9.17 -7.88 -3.94
CA VAL A 246 8.99 -7.11 -5.17
C VAL A 246 9.39 -7.93 -6.39
N GLY A 247 8.68 -7.76 -7.49
CA GLY A 247 9.03 -8.33 -8.79
C GLY A 247 8.69 -9.80 -9.02
N LEU A 248 7.96 -10.45 -8.12
CA LEU A 248 7.52 -11.85 -8.30
C LEU A 248 6.49 -12.00 -9.42
N ARG A 249 5.57 -11.05 -9.57
CA ARG A 249 4.42 -11.15 -10.48
C ARG A 249 4.74 -10.64 -11.87
N VAL A 250 5.52 -11.45 -12.60
CA VAL A 250 6.06 -11.15 -13.94
C VAL A 250 4.96 -10.89 -14.98
N GLU A 251 3.79 -11.50 -14.83
CA GLU A 251 2.62 -11.27 -15.67
C GLU A 251 1.95 -9.91 -15.40
N GLY A 252 2.20 -9.30 -14.24
CA GLY A 252 1.69 -7.99 -13.84
C GLY A 252 2.46 -6.80 -14.39
N ARG A 253 3.50 -7.05 -15.19
CA ARG A 253 4.43 -6.03 -15.68
C ARG A 253 3.73 -5.00 -16.57
N SER A 254 4.05 -3.73 -16.35
CA SER A 254 3.68 -2.63 -17.26
C SER A 254 4.37 -2.74 -18.64
N PRO A 255 3.90 -2.01 -19.66
CA PRO A 255 4.50 -2.02 -21.00
C PRO A 255 5.97 -1.57 -21.04
N TYR A 256 6.41 -0.73 -20.08
CA TYR A 256 7.80 -0.27 -19.99
C TYR A 256 8.68 -1.13 -19.08
N GLY A 257 8.10 -2.13 -18.43
CA GLY A 257 8.84 -3.07 -17.59
C GLY A 257 8.86 -2.76 -16.10
N ALA A 258 8.19 -1.69 -15.65
CA ALA A 258 7.92 -1.46 -14.24
C ALA A 258 6.96 -2.56 -13.72
N MET A 259 7.27 -3.08 -12.55
CA MET A 259 6.59 -4.20 -11.90
C MET A 259 5.85 -3.69 -10.67
N ASP A 260 4.84 -4.44 -10.23
CA ASP A 260 4.08 -4.14 -9.01
C ASP A 260 3.46 -2.74 -9.02
N MET A 261 3.16 -2.21 -10.22
CA MET A 261 2.44 -0.95 -10.38
C MET A 261 0.97 -1.09 -9.96
N ALA A 262 0.49 -2.30 -9.75
CA ALA A 262 -0.83 -2.60 -9.22
C ALA A 262 -0.69 -3.60 -8.07
N GLY A 263 -1.17 -3.23 -6.89
CA GLY A 263 -1.15 -4.05 -5.68
C GLY A 263 0.13 -3.86 -4.86
N ASN A 264 0.39 -4.82 -3.97
CA ASN A 264 1.47 -4.82 -3.00
C ASN A 264 1.40 -3.64 -2.01
N VAL A 265 1.82 -2.43 -2.39
CA VAL A 265 1.73 -1.23 -1.53
C VAL A 265 1.24 -0.02 -2.30
N TRP A 266 0.48 0.85 -1.63
CA TRP A 266 0.17 2.17 -2.15
C TRP A 266 1.46 2.97 -2.28
N GLU A 267 1.61 3.71 -3.38
CA GLU A 267 2.85 4.43 -3.65
C GLU A 267 2.65 5.94 -3.61
N TRP A 268 3.42 6.62 -2.76
CA TRP A 268 3.50 8.08 -2.77
C TRP A 268 4.00 8.62 -4.11
N VAL A 269 3.33 9.65 -4.64
CA VAL A 269 3.81 10.48 -5.76
C VAL A 269 4.00 11.93 -5.31
N SER A 270 4.61 12.77 -6.14
CA SER A 270 5.01 14.12 -5.75
C SER A 270 3.84 15.09 -5.53
N ASP A 271 2.70 14.78 -6.13
CA ASP A 271 1.61 15.70 -6.41
C ASP A 271 0.75 15.98 -5.18
N TRP A 272 0.30 17.23 -5.05
CA TRP A 272 -0.82 17.54 -4.18
C TRP A 272 -2.11 17.02 -4.80
N TYR A 273 -3.01 16.49 -3.97
CA TYR A 273 -4.29 16.00 -4.42
C TYR A 273 -5.32 17.12 -4.47
N ASP A 274 -6.04 17.16 -5.58
CA ASP A 274 -7.30 17.88 -5.74
C ASP A 274 -8.23 17.00 -6.60
N PRO A 275 -9.43 16.65 -6.08
CA PRO A 275 -10.36 15.77 -6.79
C PRO A 275 -10.89 16.39 -8.09
N ALA A 276 -10.86 17.72 -8.25
CA ALA A 276 -11.32 18.41 -9.45
C ALA A 276 -10.18 18.75 -10.43
N TYR A 277 -8.92 18.39 -10.11
CA TYR A 277 -7.76 18.86 -10.87
C TYR A 277 -7.82 18.49 -12.36
N TYR A 278 -8.20 17.26 -12.67
CA TYR A 278 -8.21 16.74 -14.05
C TYR A 278 -9.10 17.55 -14.99
N ALA A 279 -10.19 18.16 -14.48
CA ALA A 279 -11.08 18.98 -15.30
C ALA A 279 -10.43 20.28 -15.82
N SER A 280 -9.32 20.71 -15.21
CA SER A 280 -8.59 21.93 -15.57
C SER A 280 -7.09 21.70 -15.75
N ALA A 281 -6.65 20.44 -15.74
CA ALA A 281 -5.25 20.06 -15.81
C ALA A 281 -4.64 20.50 -17.15
N PRO A 282 -3.41 21.03 -17.16
CA PRO A 282 -2.72 21.36 -18.40
C PRO A 282 -2.34 20.10 -19.16
N SER A 283 -2.20 20.20 -20.48
CA SER A 283 -1.77 19.08 -21.36
C SER A 283 -0.28 18.73 -21.26
N ARG A 284 0.39 19.11 -20.17
CA ARG A 284 1.80 18.83 -19.88
C ARG A 284 1.91 18.31 -18.46
N ASP A 285 2.94 17.52 -18.20
CA ASP A 285 3.25 17.07 -16.85
C ASP A 285 3.43 18.24 -15.88
N THR A 286 2.60 18.26 -14.86
CA THR A 286 2.64 19.18 -13.73
C THR A 286 2.38 18.38 -12.47
N ALA A 287 3.11 18.70 -11.39
CA ALA A 287 3.01 18.03 -10.10
C ALA A 287 1.72 18.39 -9.31
N GLY A 288 0.56 18.41 -9.98
CA GLY A 288 -0.73 18.80 -9.43
C GLY A 288 -0.85 20.31 -9.13
N PRO A 289 -1.79 20.69 -8.25
CA PRO A 289 -1.88 22.05 -7.69
C PRO A 289 -0.59 22.46 -6.95
N ALA A 290 -0.31 23.76 -6.89
CA ALA A 290 0.89 24.28 -6.25
C ALA A 290 0.95 24.00 -4.73
N ALA A 291 -0.21 23.86 -4.08
CA ALA A 291 -0.34 23.55 -2.66
C ALA A 291 -1.62 22.74 -2.41
N GLY A 292 -1.65 21.99 -1.31
CA GLY A 292 -2.80 21.22 -0.88
C GLY A 292 -2.62 20.70 0.54
N SER A 293 -3.63 19.99 1.05
CA SER A 293 -3.58 19.33 2.36
C SER A 293 -3.23 17.84 2.26
N LEU A 294 -3.49 17.21 1.12
CA LEU A 294 -3.31 15.77 0.90
C LEU A 294 -2.35 15.52 -0.26
N LYS A 295 -1.54 14.47 -0.15
CA LYS A 295 -0.68 13.97 -1.22
C LYS A 295 -1.32 12.77 -1.91
N VAL A 296 -1.08 12.64 -3.21
CA VAL A 296 -1.59 11.53 -4.00
C VAL A 296 -0.82 10.25 -3.71
N MET A 297 -1.54 9.13 -3.71
CA MET A 297 -1.01 7.77 -3.79
C MET A 297 -1.65 7.00 -4.94
N ARG A 298 -0.90 6.05 -5.52
CA ARG A 298 -1.31 5.27 -6.70
C ARG A 298 -1.09 3.76 -6.48
N GLY A 299 -1.75 2.94 -7.29
CA GLY A 299 -1.46 1.51 -7.45
C GLY A 299 -2.30 0.51 -6.66
N GLY A 300 -2.94 0.93 -5.56
CA GLY A 300 -3.55 -0.03 -4.64
C GLY A 300 -2.50 -0.73 -3.77
N CYS A 301 -2.92 -1.70 -2.98
CA CYS A 301 -2.03 -2.49 -2.12
C CYS A 301 -2.56 -3.93 -1.95
N TRP A 302 -1.86 -4.74 -1.16
CA TRP A 302 -2.19 -6.15 -0.91
C TRP A 302 -3.56 -6.39 -0.26
N GLU A 303 -4.21 -5.39 0.34
CA GLU A 303 -5.57 -5.50 0.87
C GLU A 303 -6.64 -4.96 -0.09
N SER A 304 -6.21 -4.40 -1.23
CA SER A 304 -7.09 -3.69 -2.17
C SER A 304 -7.80 -4.63 -3.13
N GLY A 305 -9.08 -4.36 -3.40
CA GLY A 305 -9.82 -5.01 -4.48
C GLY A 305 -9.49 -4.43 -5.86
N ALA A 306 -10.01 -5.08 -6.91
CA ALA A 306 -9.73 -4.77 -8.31
C ALA A 306 -9.91 -3.29 -8.69
N ASP A 307 -10.88 -2.60 -8.09
CA ASP A 307 -11.15 -1.19 -8.40
C ASP A 307 -9.96 -0.27 -8.08
N SER A 308 -9.25 -0.56 -6.98
CA SER A 308 -8.09 0.23 -6.55
C SER A 308 -6.80 -0.12 -7.31
N LEU A 309 -6.81 -1.22 -8.07
CA LEU A 309 -5.67 -1.66 -8.88
C LEU A 309 -5.65 -1.04 -10.28
N ARG A 310 -6.71 -0.32 -10.67
CA ARG A 310 -6.76 0.36 -11.95
C ARG A 310 -5.60 1.35 -12.05
N VAL A 311 -4.99 1.44 -13.23
CA VAL A 311 -3.89 2.39 -13.48
C VAL A 311 -4.29 3.83 -13.23
N SER A 312 -5.58 4.17 -13.41
CA SER A 312 -6.15 5.50 -13.21
C SER A 312 -6.58 5.78 -11.76
N CYS A 313 -6.67 4.75 -10.91
CA CYS A 313 -7.17 4.92 -9.55
C CYS A 313 -6.27 5.84 -8.74
N ARG A 314 -6.91 6.74 -8.00
CA ARG A 314 -6.27 7.76 -7.17
C ARG A 314 -6.71 7.56 -5.74
N LYS A 315 -5.77 7.63 -4.81
CA LYS A 315 -6.04 7.79 -3.39
C LYS A 315 -5.27 9.01 -2.90
N ALA A 316 -5.68 9.60 -1.79
CA ALA A 316 -4.94 10.68 -1.17
C ALA A 316 -4.97 10.58 0.34
N GLU A 317 -3.88 11.00 0.97
CA GLU A 317 -3.71 10.98 2.42
C GLU A 317 -2.92 12.21 2.89
N LEU A 318 -2.98 12.49 4.20
CA LEU A 318 -2.14 13.52 4.79
C LEU A 318 -0.65 13.17 4.57
N PRO A 319 0.23 14.14 4.28
CA PRO A 319 1.65 13.88 4.06
C PRO A 319 2.36 13.21 5.24
N ALA A 320 1.81 13.37 6.45
CA ALA A 320 2.31 12.79 7.69
C ALA A 320 1.77 11.37 7.97
N THR A 321 0.81 10.88 7.17
CA THR A 321 0.29 9.52 7.27
C THR A 321 1.36 8.53 6.88
N TRP A 322 1.41 7.42 7.62
CA TRP A 322 2.16 6.22 7.31
C TRP A 322 1.31 5.01 7.73
N ALA A 323 1.42 3.89 7.02
CA ALA A 323 0.67 2.67 7.32
C ALA A 323 1.40 1.43 6.76
N TYR A 324 0.98 0.25 7.20
CA TYR A 324 1.57 -1.05 6.82
C TYR A 324 1.44 -1.37 5.33
N ASN A 325 0.62 -0.62 4.59
CA ASN A 325 0.31 -0.77 3.18
C ASN A 325 0.78 0.43 2.34
N ILE A 326 1.55 1.37 2.91
CA ILE A 326 2.04 2.58 2.22
C ILE A 326 3.56 2.49 2.05
N GLY A 327 4.00 2.49 0.80
CA GLY A 327 5.39 2.56 0.36
C GLY A 327 5.57 3.62 -0.73
N PHE A 328 6.56 3.43 -1.59
CA PHE A 328 6.86 4.33 -2.70
C PHE A 328 7.90 3.75 -3.67
N ARG A 329 8.04 4.39 -4.83
CA ARG A 329 9.17 4.22 -5.75
C ARG A 329 9.73 5.57 -6.19
N CYS A 330 10.96 5.58 -6.69
CA CYS A 330 11.61 6.81 -7.15
C CYS A 330 11.60 6.94 -8.69
N ALA A 331 11.66 8.18 -9.16
CA ALA A 331 11.90 8.54 -10.55
C ALA A 331 13.18 9.38 -10.69
N TYR A 332 13.76 9.36 -11.88
CA TYR A 332 15.02 10.00 -12.22
C TYR A 332 14.93 10.68 -13.59
N PRO A 333 15.69 11.75 -13.82
CA PRO A 333 15.90 12.29 -15.17
C PRO A 333 16.46 11.23 -16.12
N GLU A 334 16.18 11.35 -17.41
CA GLU A 334 16.63 10.37 -18.43
C GLU A 334 18.15 10.12 -18.43
N GLY A 335 18.96 11.16 -18.20
CA GLY A 335 20.42 11.09 -18.31
C GLY A 335 21.17 10.50 -17.11
N ARG A 336 20.48 9.88 -16.15
CA ARG A 336 21.06 9.35 -14.92
C ARG A 336 21.04 7.82 -14.86
#